data_AF-A0A4P5VTG0-F1
#
_entry.id   AF-A0A4P5VTG0-F1
#
_cell.length_a   1.000
_cell.length_b   1.000
_cell.length_c   1.000
_cell.angle_alpha   90.00
_cell.angle_beta   90.00
_cell.angle_gamma   90.00
#
_symmetry.space_group_name_H-M   'P 1'
#
loop_
_entity.id
_entity.type
_entity.pdbx_description
1 polymer ?
#
loop_
_entity_poly.entity_id
_entity_poly.type
_entity_poly.pdbx_seq_one_letter_code
_entity_poly.pdbx_strand_id
1 'polypeptide(L)'
;MVYVLLLALPLLPFWRRASLPVLLAGLPLIVVNILSESGAQRSLVHHYSLPLAVIGVVGALDGLASEGERRVPWRRIAWAALAKPWFFTGPYLGRLALVPESRSALELVRPGDAVATTSYLALHQSGRRMVRFPAASDRDLETLERRRGINLLLLHPQIPGWASEGELQRNLLEQARRRGWSCRSWPRDLQLCRRLA
;
A
#
# COMPACT_ATOMS: atom_id res chain seq x y z
N MET A 1 1.30 -12.97 11.96
CA MET A 1 0.54 -13.79 12.94
C MET A 1 0.21 -13.02 14.22
N VAL A 2 1.16 -12.30 14.85
CA VAL A 2 0.89 -11.47 16.06
C VAL A 2 -0.35 -10.57 15.92
N TYR A 3 -0.59 -9.99 14.75
CA TYR A 3 -1.75 -9.12 14.54
C TYR A 3 -3.11 -9.85 14.57
N VAL A 4 -3.19 -11.15 14.22
CA VAL A 4 -4.45 -11.92 14.32
C VAL A 4 -4.79 -12.16 15.79
N LEU A 5 -3.78 -12.43 16.62
CA LEU A 5 -3.96 -12.52 18.07
C LEU A 5 -4.37 -11.16 18.65
N LEU A 6 -3.75 -10.05 18.23
CA LEU A 6 -4.15 -8.70 18.65
C LEU A 6 -5.59 -8.35 18.24
N LEU A 7 -6.06 -8.88 17.11
CA LEU A 7 -7.42 -8.69 16.61
C LEU A 7 -8.44 -9.55 17.36
N ALA A 8 -8.06 -10.78 17.74
CA ALA A 8 -8.90 -11.69 18.53
C ALA A 8 -8.95 -11.30 20.02
N LEU A 9 -7.85 -10.83 20.61
CA LEU A 9 -7.71 -10.53 22.03
C LEU A 9 -8.86 -9.68 22.61
N PRO A 10 -9.26 -8.53 22.00
CA PRO A 10 -10.40 -7.73 22.47
C PRO A 10 -11.77 -8.38 22.34
N LEU A 11 -11.88 -9.48 21.60
CA LEU A 11 -13.13 -10.15 21.27
C LEU A 11 -13.29 -11.49 21.99
N LEU A 12 -12.18 -12.13 22.37
CA LEU A 12 -12.17 -13.44 23.04
C LEU A 12 -13.15 -13.55 24.22
N PRO A 13 -13.27 -12.56 25.14
CA PRO A 13 -14.20 -12.65 26.25
C PRO A 13 -15.68 -12.72 25.83
N PHE A 14 -16.00 -12.28 24.61
CA PHE A 14 -17.36 -12.18 24.09
C PHE A 14 -17.73 -13.31 23.13
N TRP A 15 -16.76 -14.15 22.75
CA TRP A 15 -17.04 -15.32 21.93
C TRP A 15 -17.71 -16.40 22.77
N ARG A 16 -18.95 -16.71 22.41
CA ARG A 16 -19.78 -17.74 23.03
C ARG A 16 -19.79 -18.98 22.14
N ARG A 17 -20.37 -20.09 22.61
CA ARG A 17 -20.59 -21.29 21.77
C ARG A 17 -21.39 -20.97 20.51
N ALA A 18 -22.33 -20.03 20.60
CA ALA A 18 -23.11 -19.53 19.46
C ALA A 18 -22.25 -18.82 18.39
N SER A 19 -21.06 -18.33 18.74
CA SER A 19 -20.14 -17.66 17.82
C SER A 19 -19.41 -18.63 16.89
N LEU A 20 -19.36 -19.92 17.22
CA LEU A 20 -18.55 -20.93 16.50
C LEU A 20 -18.85 -21.01 15.00
N PRO A 21 -20.11 -21.03 14.52
CA PRO A 21 -20.39 -21.11 13.08
C PRO A 21 -19.83 -19.90 12.32
N VAL A 22 -19.94 -18.71 12.90
CA VAL A 22 -19.43 -17.46 12.32
C VAL A 22 -17.90 -17.47 12.28
N LEU A 23 -17.25 -17.88 13.38
CA LEU A 23 -15.79 -17.96 13.45
C LEU A 23 -15.22 -19.01 12.48
N LEU A 24 -15.92 -20.13 12.30
CA LEU A 24 -15.55 -21.17 11.33
C LEU A 24 -15.60 -20.67 9.89
N ALA A 25 -16.50 -19.73 9.56
CA ALA A 25 -16.52 -19.10 8.23
C ALA A 25 -15.22 -18.30 7.94
N GLY A 26 -14.49 -17.87 8.97
CA GLY A 26 -13.18 -17.21 8.83
C GLY A 26 -12.01 -18.17 8.62
N LEU A 27 -12.19 -19.47 8.82
CA LEU A 27 -11.11 -20.46 8.79
C LEU A 27 -10.38 -20.51 7.43
N PRO A 28 -11.06 -20.47 6.26
CA PRO A 28 -10.37 -20.42 4.97
C PRO A 28 -9.42 -19.21 4.84
N LEU A 29 -9.84 -18.04 5.35
CA LEU A 29 -8.98 -16.86 5.33
C LEU A 29 -7.76 -17.00 6.23
N ILE A 30 -7.91 -17.63 7.41
CA ILE A 30 -6.78 -17.92 8.31
C ILE A 30 -5.81 -18.89 7.63
N VAL A 31 -6.33 -19.95 6.99
CA VAL A 31 -5.52 -20.94 6.26
C VAL A 31 -4.73 -20.26 5.14
N VAL A 32 -5.38 -19.46 4.30
CA VAL A 32 -4.71 -18.69 3.25
C VAL A 32 -3.67 -17.74 3.85
N ASN A 33 -3.97 -17.10 4.98
CA ASN A 33 -3.03 -16.21 5.66
C ASN A 33 -1.72 -16.92 6.08
N ILE A 34 -1.85 -18.10 6.67
CA ILE A 34 -0.74 -18.90 7.18
C ILE A 34 0.09 -19.44 6.02
N LEU A 35 -0.58 -20.04 5.03
CA LEU A 35 0.08 -20.67 3.88
C LEU A 35 0.66 -19.66 2.89
N SER A 36 0.24 -18.40 2.91
CA SER A 36 0.70 -17.41 1.96
C SER A 36 2.16 -17.04 2.14
N GLU A 37 2.98 -17.17 1.11
CA GLU A 37 4.34 -16.63 1.09
C GLU A 37 4.37 -15.09 0.98
N SER A 38 3.23 -14.46 0.65
CA SER A 38 3.14 -13.02 0.49
C SER A 38 3.04 -12.29 1.84
N GLY A 39 4.03 -11.45 2.13
CA GLY A 39 4.02 -10.56 3.30
C GLY A 39 2.81 -9.61 3.34
N ALA A 40 2.23 -9.28 2.19
CA ALA A 40 1.01 -8.46 2.11
C ALA A 40 -0.21 -9.20 2.70
N GLN A 41 -0.35 -10.49 2.40
CA GLN A 41 -1.46 -11.29 2.93
C GLN A 41 -1.30 -11.53 4.44
N ARG A 42 -0.07 -11.61 4.93
CA ARG A 42 0.26 -11.74 6.37
C ARG A 42 0.21 -10.43 7.16
N SER A 43 -0.33 -9.34 6.60
CA SER A 43 -0.32 -8.01 7.23
C SER A 43 -1.67 -7.30 7.12
N LEU A 44 -2.11 -6.69 8.22
CA LEU A 44 -3.33 -5.89 8.25
C LEU A 44 -3.25 -4.64 7.34
N VAL A 45 -2.04 -4.16 7.04
CA VAL A 45 -1.81 -2.94 6.23
C VAL A 45 -2.38 -3.09 4.81
N HIS A 46 -2.43 -4.32 4.29
CA HIS A 46 -2.80 -4.58 2.90
C HIS A 46 -4.25 -5.09 2.80
N HIS A 47 -5.06 -4.90 3.85
CA HIS A 47 -6.50 -5.15 3.93
C HIS A 47 -6.97 -6.60 3.70
N TYR A 48 -6.11 -7.53 3.28
CA TYR A 48 -6.45 -8.94 3.06
C TYR A 48 -6.99 -9.65 4.30
N SER A 49 -6.67 -9.16 5.49
CA SER A 49 -7.14 -9.71 6.77
C SER A 49 -8.27 -8.92 7.41
N LEU A 50 -8.77 -7.86 6.75
CA LEU A 50 -9.91 -7.07 7.24
C LEU A 50 -11.18 -7.92 7.43
N PRO A 51 -11.51 -8.89 6.55
CA PRO A 51 -12.70 -9.71 6.76
C PRO A 51 -12.63 -10.56 8.03
N LEU A 52 -11.44 -10.98 8.48
CA LEU A 52 -11.27 -11.66 9.77
C LEU A 52 -11.65 -10.76 10.95
N ALA A 53 -11.36 -9.46 10.84
CA ALA A 53 -11.78 -8.45 11.81
C ALA A 53 -13.30 -8.40 11.92
N VAL A 54 -13.99 -8.33 10.77
CA VAL A 54 -15.45 -8.28 10.69
C VAL A 54 -16.06 -9.56 11.25
N ILE A 55 -15.57 -10.73 10.84
CA ILE A 55 -16.04 -12.04 11.33
C ILE A 55 -15.87 -12.15 12.84
N GLY A 56 -14.71 -11.73 13.37
CA GLY A 56 -14.47 -11.71 14.80
C GLY A 56 -15.47 -10.83 15.55
N VAL A 57 -15.74 -9.61 15.04
CA VAL A 57 -16.71 -8.67 15.64
C VAL A 57 -18.12 -9.24 15.59
N VAL A 58 -18.55 -9.77 14.44
CA VAL A 58 -19.88 -10.38 14.27
C VAL A 58 -20.06 -11.54 15.24
N GLY A 59 -19.05 -12.41 15.36
CA GLY A 59 -19.07 -13.50 16.35
C GLY A 59 -19.13 -13.02 17.80
N ALA A 60 -18.67 -11.81 18.10
CA ALA A 60 -18.71 -11.23 19.44
C ALA A 60 -20.01 -10.46 19.75
N LEU A 61 -20.89 -10.20 18.77
CA LEU A 61 -22.06 -9.33 18.96
C LEU A 61 -23.00 -9.82 20.06
N ASP A 62 -23.33 -11.11 20.09
CA ASP A 62 -24.22 -11.69 21.11
C ASP A 62 -23.61 -11.58 22.52
N GLY A 63 -22.29 -11.80 22.63
CA GLY A 63 -21.55 -11.58 23.86
C GLY A 63 -21.57 -10.13 24.30
N LEU A 64 -21.34 -9.22 23.36
CA LEU A 64 -21.31 -7.79 23.61
C LEU A 64 -22.69 -7.23 24.02
N ALA A 65 -23.77 -7.75 23.42
CA ALA A 65 -25.15 -7.38 23.76
C ALA A 65 -25.54 -7.85 25.17
N SER A 66 -25.02 -8.99 25.61
CA SER A 66 -25.33 -9.59 26.92
C SER A 66 -24.59 -8.97 28.11
N GLU A 67 -23.50 -8.23 27.90
CA GLU A 67 -22.66 -7.69 29.01
C GLU A 67 -23.20 -6.39 29.63
N GLY A 68 -24.22 -5.76 29.06
CA GLY A 68 -24.66 -4.43 29.48
C GLY A 68 -23.54 -3.38 29.39
N GLU A 69 -23.73 -2.20 29.96
CA GLU A 69 -22.79 -1.06 29.90
C GLU A 69 -21.43 -1.28 30.63
N ARG A 70 -20.94 -2.51 30.78
CA ARG A 70 -19.57 -2.75 31.24
C ARG A 70 -18.58 -2.22 30.21
N ARG A 71 -18.16 -0.98 30.44
CA ARG A 71 -17.13 -0.26 29.71
C ARG A 71 -15.80 -0.86 30.06
N VAL A 72 -15.36 -1.79 29.22
CA VAL A 72 -14.02 -2.33 29.21
C VAL A 72 -13.19 -1.39 28.31
N PRO A 73 -12.51 -0.36 28.86
CA PRO A 73 -11.86 0.68 28.04
C PRO A 73 -10.76 0.11 27.15
N TRP A 74 -10.14 -1.00 27.54
CA TRP A 74 -9.03 -1.62 26.81
C TRP A 74 -9.43 -2.14 25.42
N ARG A 75 -10.72 -2.38 25.14
CA ARG A 75 -11.19 -2.75 23.78
C ARG A 75 -11.01 -1.60 22.80
N ARG A 76 -11.32 -0.37 23.21
CA ARG A 76 -11.15 0.83 22.38
C ARG A 76 -9.67 1.08 22.12
N ILE A 77 -8.84 0.85 23.15
CA ILE A 77 -7.38 0.98 23.06
C ILE A 77 -6.81 -0.08 22.11
N ALA A 78 -7.24 -1.34 22.20
CA ALA A 78 -6.78 -2.42 21.32
C ALA A 78 -7.11 -2.15 19.85
N TRP A 79 -8.34 -1.73 19.55
CA TRP A 79 -8.74 -1.36 18.18
C TRP A 79 -8.08 -0.07 17.69
N ALA A 80 -7.89 0.93 18.56
CA ALA A 80 -7.14 2.14 18.22
C ALA A 80 -5.66 1.83 17.91
N ALA A 81 -5.04 0.91 18.67
CA ALA A 81 -3.69 0.44 18.38
C ALA A 81 -3.63 -0.33 17.04
N LEU A 82 -4.67 -1.14 16.75
CA LEU A 82 -4.78 -1.90 15.51
C LEU A 82 -4.94 -1.01 14.27
N ALA A 83 -5.54 0.17 14.42
CA ALA A 83 -5.65 1.17 13.36
C ALA A 83 -4.29 1.72 12.88
N LYS A 84 -3.18 1.30 13.50
CA LYS A 84 -1.81 1.73 13.18
C LYS A 84 -1.74 3.26 13.04
N PRO A 85 -2.03 4.02 14.10
CA PRO A 85 -2.06 5.48 14.03
C PRO A 85 -0.73 6.06 13.55
N TRP A 86 0.39 5.40 13.87
CA TRP A 86 1.73 5.77 13.40
C TRP A 86 1.94 5.61 11.89
N PHE A 87 1.22 4.69 11.24
CA PHE A 87 1.26 4.58 9.78
C PHE A 87 0.56 5.76 9.12
N PHE A 88 -0.54 6.24 9.72
CA PHE A 88 -1.22 7.45 9.26
C PHE A 88 -0.38 8.71 9.52
N THR A 89 0.13 8.89 10.75
CA THR A 89 0.90 10.11 11.08
C THR A 89 2.31 10.13 10.49
N GLY A 90 2.90 8.98 10.18
CA GLY A 90 4.21 8.88 9.56
C GLY A 90 4.15 8.98 8.03
N PRO A 91 4.17 7.85 7.30
CA PRO A 91 4.30 7.86 5.83
C PRO A 91 3.14 8.53 5.09
N TYR A 92 1.94 8.59 5.68
CA TYR A 92 0.81 9.25 5.04
C TYR A 92 0.85 10.77 5.23
N LEU A 93 0.80 11.28 6.47
CA LEU A 93 0.88 12.73 6.72
C LEU A 93 2.23 13.34 6.28
N GLY A 94 3.34 12.60 6.39
CA GLY A 94 4.66 13.05 5.95
C GLY A 94 4.74 13.36 4.45
N ARG A 95 3.81 12.83 3.63
CA ARG A 95 3.73 13.10 2.19
C ARG A 95 2.78 14.24 1.84
N LEU A 96 2.06 14.81 2.80
CA LEU A 96 1.08 15.88 2.54
C LEU A 96 1.74 17.09 1.88
N ALA A 97 2.97 17.41 2.29
CA ALA A 97 3.73 18.51 1.73
C ALA A 97 4.22 18.27 0.28
N LEU A 98 4.14 17.03 -0.23
CA LEU A 98 4.47 16.66 -1.62
C LEU A 98 3.26 16.83 -2.56
N VAL A 99 2.06 17.07 -2.03
CA VAL A 99 0.82 17.11 -2.81
C VAL A 99 0.86 18.15 -3.94
N PRO A 100 1.34 19.40 -3.72
CA PRO A 100 1.38 20.39 -4.80
C PRO A 100 2.28 19.97 -5.96
N GLU A 101 3.51 19.53 -5.65
CA GLU A 101 4.50 19.08 -6.62
C GLU A 101 4.03 17.84 -7.38
N SER A 102 3.43 16.90 -6.64
CA SER A 102 2.82 15.70 -7.21
C SER A 102 1.72 16.08 -8.20
N ARG A 103 0.78 16.97 -7.82
CA ARG A 103 -0.29 17.42 -8.73
C ARG A 103 0.26 18.05 -10.00
N SER A 104 1.20 18.99 -9.89
CA SER A 104 1.82 19.63 -11.06
C SER A 104 2.55 18.64 -11.97
N ALA A 105 3.21 17.62 -11.40
CA ALA A 105 3.89 16.61 -12.19
C ALA A 105 2.91 15.67 -12.90
N LEU A 106 1.81 15.30 -12.23
CA LEU A 106 0.79 14.40 -12.78
C LEU A 106 -0.02 15.06 -13.92
N GLU A 107 -0.16 16.40 -13.92
CA GLU A 107 -0.76 17.16 -15.03
C GLU A 107 0.02 17.05 -16.34
N LEU A 108 1.33 16.81 -16.27
CA LEU A 108 2.17 16.64 -17.47
C LEU A 108 2.04 15.24 -18.08
N VAL A 109 1.48 14.28 -17.33
CA VAL A 109 1.29 12.90 -17.78
C VAL A 109 0.06 12.80 -18.68
N ARG A 110 0.27 12.41 -19.94
CA ARG A 110 -0.77 12.41 -20.97
C ARG A 110 -1.57 11.11 -20.97
N PRO A 111 -2.85 11.12 -21.42
CA PRO A 111 -3.56 9.91 -21.77
C PRO A 111 -2.77 9.12 -22.83
N GLY A 112 -2.44 7.85 -22.51
CA GLY A 112 -1.64 6.98 -23.39
C GLY A 112 -0.17 6.81 -22.99
N ASP A 113 0.36 7.64 -22.09
CA ASP A 113 1.70 7.41 -21.55
C ASP A 113 1.77 6.07 -20.79
N ALA A 114 2.85 5.33 -21.02
CA ALA A 114 3.22 4.14 -20.27
C ALA A 114 4.25 4.56 -19.22
N VAL A 115 3.81 4.62 -17.97
CA VAL A 115 4.51 5.34 -16.90
C VAL A 115 5.14 4.37 -15.91
N ALA A 116 6.44 4.54 -15.65
CA ALA A 116 7.08 3.96 -14.47
C ALA A 116 7.10 5.00 -13.36
N THR A 117 6.47 4.72 -12.23
CA THR A 117 6.32 5.68 -11.12
C THR A 117 6.48 5.03 -9.75
N THR A 118 6.43 5.81 -8.67
CA THR A 118 6.45 5.30 -7.30
C THR A 118 5.05 4.83 -6.87
N SER A 119 4.98 3.90 -5.92
CA SER A 119 3.71 3.24 -5.54
C SER A 119 2.63 4.18 -5.01
N TYR A 120 3.00 5.34 -4.47
CA TYR A 120 2.06 6.34 -3.94
C TYR A 120 1.72 7.45 -4.95
N LEU A 121 2.50 7.56 -6.03
CA LEU A 121 2.15 8.37 -7.22
C LEU A 121 1.48 7.52 -8.30
N ALA A 122 1.21 6.26 -8.01
CA ALA A 122 0.47 5.36 -8.86
C ALA A 122 -0.85 6.02 -9.27
N LEU A 123 -0.98 6.28 -10.56
CA LEU A 123 -2.12 7.00 -11.11
C LEU A 123 -3.28 6.03 -11.30
N HIS A 124 -4.23 6.04 -10.37
CA HIS A 124 -5.40 5.17 -10.34
C HIS A 124 -6.49 5.48 -11.40
N GLN A 125 -6.16 6.19 -12.49
CA GLN A 125 -7.13 6.55 -13.54
C GLN A 125 -7.31 5.39 -14.54
N SER A 126 -8.56 4.98 -14.79
CA SER A 126 -8.97 3.81 -15.59
C SER A 126 -8.74 3.92 -17.12
N GLY A 127 -7.84 4.78 -17.59
CA GLY A 127 -7.63 5.06 -19.02
C GLY A 127 -6.18 5.07 -19.49
N ARG A 128 -5.22 4.62 -18.68
CA ARG A 128 -3.79 4.64 -19.02
C ARG A 128 -3.30 3.25 -19.41
N ARG A 129 -2.43 3.19 -20.43
CA ARG A 129 -1.95 1.93 -21.00
C ARG A 129 -1.19 1.06 -19.99
N MET A 130 -0.36 1.68 -19.15
CA MET A 130 0.42 0.91 -18.18
C MET A 130 1.02 1.80 -17.07
N VAL A 131 0.92 1.35 -15.83
CA VAL A 131 1.60 1.93 -14.66
C VAL A 131 2.47 0.85 -14.03
N ARG A 132 3.76 1.12 -13.82
CA ARG A 132 4.69 0.16 -13.23
C ARG A 132 5.54 0.79 -12.12
N PHE A 133 5.86 -0.01 -11.11
CA PHE A 133 6.76 0.38 -10.02
C PHE A 133 8.11 -0.25 -10.30
N PRO A 134 9.19 0.53 -10.49
CA PRO A 134 10.52 -0.02 -10.65
C PRO A 134 10.88 -0.90 -9.46
N ALA A 135 11.24 -2.15 -9.72
CA ALA A 135 11.71 -3.09 -8.70
C ALA A 135 13.16 -3.46 -8.98
N ALA A 136 13.78 -4.22 -8.08
CA ALA A 136 15.16 -4.68 -8.22
C ALA A 136 15.46 -5.42 -9.55
N SER A 137 14.45 -5.94 -10.24
CA SER A 137 14.55 -6.58 -11.56
C SER A 137 14.52 -5.60 -12.74
N ASP A 138 14.18 -4.34 -12.51
CA ASP A 138 14.01 -3.29 -13.52
C ASP A 138 15.18 -2.28 -13.49
N ARG A 139 16.43 -2.74 -13.28
CA ARG A 139 17.63 -1.87 -13.13
C ARG A 139 18.05 -1.13 -14.39
N ASP A 140 17.69 -1.68 -15.53
CA ASP A 140 18.07 -1.17 -16.84
C ASP A 140 16.87 -0.50 -17.52
N LEU A 141 17.07 0.76 -17.92
CA LEU A 141 16.07 1.55 -18.61
C LEU A 141 15.72 0.96 -19.98
N GLU A 142 16.66 0.29 -20.66
CA GLU A 142 16.39 -0.31 -21.96
C GLU A 142 15.38 -1.44 -21.87
N THR A 143 15.47 -2.24 -20.80
CA THR A 143 14.50 -3.29 -20.50
C THR A 143 13.11 -2.71 -20.23
N LEU A 144 13.02 -1.62 -19.46
CA LEU A 144 11.75 -0.92 -19.23
C LEU A 144 11.19 -0.32 -20.52
N GLU A 145 12.03 0.27 -21.35
CA GLU A 145 11.63 0.89 -22.61
C GLU A 145 11.18 -0.16 -23.63
N ARG A 146 12.03 -1.15 -23.95
CA ARG A 146 11.77 -2.11 -25.05
C ARG A 146 10.83 -3.22 -24.66
N ARG A 147 11.03 -3.86 -23.50
CA ARG A 147 10.20 -5.03 -23.12
C ARG A 147 8.87 -4.61 -22.52
N ARG A 148 8.84 -3.48 -21.81
CA ARG A 148 7.64 -3.02 -21.14
C ARG A 148 6.97 -1.86 -21.89
N GLY A 149 7.65 -1.18 -22.80
CA GLY A 149 7.06 -0.06 -23.54
C GLY A 149 6.95 1.22 -22.74
N ILE A 150 7.73 1.37 -21.65
CA ILE A 150 7.73 2.57 -20.81
C ILE A 150 8.32 3.75 -21.60
N ASN A 151 7.60 4.87 -21.63
CA ASN A 151 8.03 6.10 -22.30
C ASN A 151 8.12 7.30 -21.35
N LEU A 152 7.71 7.13 -20.09
CA LEU A 152 7.76 8.17 -19.06
C LEU A 152 8.18 7.59 -17.71
N LEU A 153 9.16 8.23 -17.07
CA LEU A 153 9.53 8.01 -15.68
C LEU A 153 8.96 9.15 -14.84
N LEU A 154 8.28 8.84 -13.73
CA LEU A 154 7.87 9.80 -12.71
C LEU A 154 8.29 9.28 -11.34
N LEU A 155 9.52 9.59 -10.93
CA LEU A 155 10.21 8.94 -9.81
C LEU A 155 10.61 9.95 -8.74
N HIS A 156 10.77 9.46 -7.51
CA HIS A 156 11.09 10.28 -6.34
C HIS A 156 12.12 9.55 -5.48
N PRO A 157 13.42 9.66 -5.78
CA PRO A 157 14.44 8.81 -5.18
C PRO A 157 14.56 8.89 -3.65
N GLN A 158 14.22 10.02 -3.03
CA GLN A 158 14.22 10.16 -1.58
C GLN A 158 13.08 9.37 -0.89
N ILE A 159 12.02 9.07 -1.62
CA ILE A 159 10.83 8.36 -1.13
C ILE A 159 10.45 7.35 -2.21
N PRO A 160 11.20 6.25 -2.38
CA PRO A 160 11.07 5.40 -3.56
C PRO A 160 9.73 4.63 -3.62
N GLY A 161 9.05 4.47 -2.49
CA GLY A 161 7.79 3.75 -2.39
C GLY A 161 8.01 2.23 -2.23
N TRP A 162 6.94 1.46 -2.44
CA TRP A 162 6.95 0.02 -2.22
C TRP A 162 7.83 -0.71 -3.24
N ALA A 163 8.63 -1.68 -2.77
CA ALA A 163 9.49 -2.58 -3.55
C ALA A 163 10.58 -1.91 -4.42
N SER A 164 10.78 -0.60 -4.27
CA SER A 164 11.79 0.19 -5.00
C SER A 164 12.79 0.80 -4.02
N GLU A 165 13.98 1.10 -4.51
CA GLU A 165 15.03 1.78 -3.77
C GLU A 165 15.39 3.12 -4.41
N GLY A 166 15.90 4.06 -3.61
CA GLY A 166 16.27 5.39 -4.09
C GLY A 166 17.43 5.35 -5.08
N GLU A 167 18.42 4.48 -4.85
CA GLU A 167 19.56 4.30 -5.74
C GLU A 167 19.13 3.75 -7.10
N LEU A 168 18.25 2.76 -7.11
CA LEU A 168 17.63 2.24 -8.34
C LEU A 168 16.97 3.37 -9.14
N GLN A 169 16.15 4.20 -8.48
CA GLN A 169 15.46 5.29 -9.16
C GLN A 169 16.43 6.35 -9.69
N ARG A 170 17.47 6.72 -8.91
CA ARG A 170 18.52 7.63 -9.37
C ARG A 170 19.21 7.10 -10.63
N ASN A 171 19.61 5.83 -10.62
CA ASN A 171 20.26 5.20 -11.75
C ASN A 171 19.36 5.23 -13.01
N LEU A 172 18.07 4.90 -12.88
CA LEU A 172 17.12 4.98 -14.01
C LEU A 172 16.98 6.41 -14.56
N LEU A 173 16.91 7.42 -13.68
CA LEU A 173 16.84 8.83 -14.09
C LEU A 173 18.13 9.30 -14.78
N GLU A 174 19.30 8.84 -14.31
CA GLU A 174 20.60 9.11 -14.96
C GLU A 174 20.72 8.44 -16.33
N GLN A 175 20.27 7.18 -16.46
CA GLN A 175 20.19 6.50 -17.75
C GLN A 175 19.28 7.26 -18.73
N ALA A 176 18.14 7.76 -18.26
CA ALA A 176 17.21 8.53 -19.09
C ALA A 176 17.86 9.82 -19.62
N ARG A 177 18.57 10.56 -18.76
CA ARG A 177 19.33 11.75 -19.16
C ARG A 177 20.41 11.44 -20.17
N ARG A 178 21.21 10.39 -19.94
CA ARG A 178 22.28 9.96 -20.86
C ARG A 178 21.73 9.56 -22.24
N ARG A 179 20.50 9.05 -22.27
CA ARG A 179 19.76 8.69 -23.49
C ARG A 179 18.99 9.85 -24.12
N GLY A 180 19.16 11.08 -23.63
CA GLY A 180 18.54 12.27 -24.20
C GLY A 180 17.04 12.40 -23.91
N TRP A 181 16.51 11.73 -22.88
CA TRP A 181 15.12 11.96 -22.46
C TRP A 181 14.96 13.38 -21.91
N SER A 182 13.83 14.01 -22.19
CA SER A 182 13.50 15.32 -21.65
C SER A 182 13.09 15.18 -20.18
N CYS A 183 13.89 15.75 -19.28
CA CYS A 183 13.68 15.64 -17.84
C CYS A 183 13.29 16.98 -17.20
N ARG A 184 12.37 16.94 -16.25
CA ARG A 184 11.95 18.05 -15.40
C ARG A 184 12.00 17.61 -13.94
N SER A 185 12.43 18.52 -13.06
CA SER A 185 12.47 18.29 -11.62
C SER A 185 11.60 19.30 -10.89
N TRP A 186 11.07 18.88 -9.75
CA TRP A 186 10.39 19.70 -8.76
C TRP A 186 11.27 19.80 -7.50
N PRO A 187 10.92 20.68 -6.55
CA PRO A 187 11.53 20.63 -5.23
C PRO A 187 11.37 19.23 -4.60
N ARG A 188 12.20 18.92 -3.60
CA ARG A 188 12.19 17.65 -2.86
C ARG A 188 12.46 16.39 -3.70
N ASP A 189 13.10 16.56 -4.86
CA ASP A 189 13.65 15.48 -5.69
C ASP A 189 12.60 14.60 -6.41
N LEU A 190 11.39 15.13 -6.62
CA LEU A 190 10.46 14.55 -7.59
C LEU A 190 10.95 14.88 -9.01
N GLN A 191 11.05 13.86 -9.87
CA GLN A 191 11.57 14.00 -11.23
C GLN A 191 10.69 13.27 -12.24
N LEU A 192 10.46 13.92 -13.38
CA LEU A 192 9.78 13.37 -14.53
C LEU A 192 10.74 13.36 -15.71
N CYS A 193 10.95 12.21 -16.35
CA CYS A 193 11.70 12.09 -17.59
C CYS A 193 10.83 11.46 -18.66
N ARG A 194 10.74 12.09 -19.83
CA ARG A 194 9.95 11.62 -20.97
C ARG A 194 10.87 11.36 -22.16
N ARG A 195 10.66 10.21 -22.82
CA ARG A 195 11.30 9.91 -24.09
C ARG A 195 10.85 10.91 -25.16
N LEU A 196 11.79 11.54 -25.83
CA LEU A 196 11.50 12.32 -27.04
C LEU A 196 11.11 11.34 -28.14
N ALA A 197 10.01 11.64 -28.85
CA ALA A 197 9.48 10.78 -29.91
C ALA A 197 10.47 10.66 -31.07
#